data_AF-A0A3M5K4R7-F1
#
_entry.id   AF-A0A3M5K4R7-F1
#
_cell.length_a   1.000
_cell.length_b   1.000
_cell.length_c   1.000
_cell.angle_alpha   90.00
_cell.angle_beta   90.00
_cell.angle_gamma   90.00
#
_symmetry.space_group_name_H-M   'P 1'
#
loop_
_entity.id
_entity.type
_entity.pdbx_description
1 polymer ?
#
loop_
_entity_poly.entity_id
_entity_poly.type
_entity_poly.pdbx_seq_one_letter_code
_entity_poly.pdbx_strand_id
1 'polypeptide(L)' 'MEEKGVVIRTVLATSPPSAEYSLSELGLELLPAIEAIAEIGYKLREALQ' A
#
# COMPACT_ATOMS: atom_id res chain seq x y z
N MET A 1 -8.44 4.57 4.72
CA MET A 1 -7.77 3.29 4.40
C MET A 1 -7.86 2.33 5.57
N GLU A 2 -7.57 2.80 6.80
CA GLU A 2 -7.84 2.05 8.04
C GLU A 2 -9.32 1.69 8.20
N GLU A 3 -10.23 2.65 8.04
CA GLU A 3 -11.69 2.41 8.04
C GLU A 3 -12.17 1.42 6.95
N LYS A 4 -11.38 1.27 5.88
CA LYS A 4 -11.66 0.33 4.79
C LYS A 4 -11.03 -1.04 5.02
N GLY A 5 -10.34 -1.24 6.16
CA GLY A 5 -9.67 -2.49 6.51
C GLY A 5 -8.38 -2.79 5.75
N VAL A 6 -7.85 -1.84 4.97
CA VAL A 6 -6.65 -2.04 4.11
C VAL A 6 -5.35 -1.77 4.87
N VAL A 7 -5.39 -0.85 5.83
CA VAL A 7 -4.22 -0.42 6.61
C VAL A 7 -4.48 -0.69 8.08
N ILE A 8 -3.50 -1.25 8.77
CA ILE A 8 -3.50 -1.43 10.21
C ILE A 8 -2.65 -0.31 10.82
N ARG A 9 -3.20 0.37 11.84
CA ARG A 9 -2.50 1.40 12.59
C ARG A 9 -2.20 0.90 14.00
N THR A 10 -0.95 0.96 14.41
CA THR A 10 -0.49 0.57 15.74
C THR A 10 0.12 1.77 16.45
N VAL A 11 -0.48 2.21 17.55
CA VAL A 11 0.11 3.26 18.40
C VAL A 11 1.20 2.67 19.26
N LEU A 12 2.37 3.31 19.25
CA LEU A 12 3.51 2.91 20.07
C LEU A 12 3.71 3.88 21.23
N ALA A 13 3.91 3.32 22.42
CA ALA A 13 4.23 4.07 23.64
C ALA A 13 5.72 4.49 23.67
N THR A 14 6.15 5.26 22.68
CA THR A 14 7.48 5.87 22.60
C THR A 14 7.48 7.30 23.14
N SER A 15 8.66 7.93 23.26
CA SER A 15 8.81 9.34 23.64
C SER A 15 9.53 10.11 22.52
N PRO A 16 8.82 10.93 21.72
CA PRO A 16 7.37 11.19 21.74
C PRO A 16 6.53 9.99 21.26
N PRO A 17 5.21 9.94 21.55
CA PRO A 17 4.33 8.90 21.04
C PRO A 17 4.37 8.84 19.52
N SER A 18 4.40 7.63 18.97
CA SER A 18 4.47 7.39 17.53
C SER A 18 3.42 6.38 17.09
N ALA A 19 3.26 6.21 15.78
CA ALA A 19 2.39 5.21 15.21
C ALA A 19 3.07 4.55 14.02
N GLU A 20 2.93 3.24 13.93
CA GLU A 20 3.31 2.45 12.77
C GLU A 20 2.09 2.11 11.94
N TYR A 21 2.30 1.99 10.63
CA TYR A 21 1.29 1.62 9.66
C TYR A 21 1.79 0.43 8.86
N SER A 22 0.95 -0.59 8.74
CA SER A 22 1.21 -1.76 7.91
C SER A 22 -0.01 -2.06 7.04
N LEU A 23 0.21 -2.86 5.99
CA LEU A 23 -0.90 -3.44 5.25
C LEU A 23 -1.55 -4.54 6.08
N SER A 24 -2.88 -4.60 6.05
CA SER A 24 -3.61 -5.79 6.51
C SER A 24 -3.46 -6.93 5.50
N GLU A 25 -3.96 -8.12 5.83
CA GLU A 25 -4.07 -9.22 4.86
C GLU A 25 -4.84 -8.79 3.61
N LEU A 26 -5.99 -8.13 3.78
CA LEU A 26 -6.75 -7.54 2.66
C LEU A 26 -5.91 -6.53 1.88
N GLY A 27 -5.14 -5.68 2.56
CA GLY A 27 -4.27 -4.72 1.90
C GLY A 27 -3.14 -5.37 1.10
N LEU A 28 -2.62 -6.51 1.57
CA LEU A 28 -1.64 -7.31 0.85
C LEU A 28 -2.25 -7.98 -0.40
N GLU A 29 -3.50 -8.46 -0.32
CA GLU A 29 -4.22 -9.03 -1.46
C GLU A 29 -4.44 -8.03 -2.60
N LEU A 30 -4.35 -6.72 -2.34
CA LEU A 30 -4.44 -5.68 -3.37
C LEU A 30 -3.13 -5.50 -4.17
N LEU A 31 -1.97 -5.96 -3.66
CA LEU A 31 -0.68 -5.76 -4.34
C LEU A 31 -0.70 -6.28 -5.78
N PRO A 32 -1.13 -7.53 -6.08
CA PRO A 32 -1.13 -8.04 -7.45
C PRO A 32 -1.91 -7.16 -8.43
N ALA A 33 -3.03 -6.57 -8.00
CA ALA A 33 -3.82 -5.67 -8.84
C ALA A 33 -3.10 -4.35 -9.10
N ILE A 34 -2.45 -3.79 -8.09
CA ILE A 34 -1.65 -2.56 -8.21
C ILE A 34 -0.44 -2.80 -9.12
N GLU A 35 0.25 -3.94 -8.95
CA GLU A 35 1.39 -4.34 -9.77
C GLU A 35 1.01 -4.53 -11.25
N ALA A 36 -0.12 -5.18 -11.52
CA ALA A 36 -0.63 -5.35 -12.89
C ALA A 36 -0.92 -4.00 -13.56
N ILE A 37 -1.51 -3.05 -12.83
CA ILE A 37 -1.74 -1.68 -13.34
C ILE A 37 -0.41 -0.98 -13.61
N ALA A 38 0.55 -1.09 -12.70
CA ALA A 38 1.87 -0.49 -12.84
C ALA A 38 2.63 -1.05 -14.06
N GLU A 39 2.58 -2.37 -14.27
CA GLU A 39 3.21 -3.05 -15.41
C GLU A 39 2.68 -2.53 -16.75
N ILE A 40 1.35 -2.36 -16.86
CA ILE A 40 0.73 -1.76 -18.05
C ILE A 40 1.24 -0.33 -18.24
N GLY A 41 1.31 0.45 -17.16
CA GLY A 41 1.85 1.81 -17.18
C GLY A 41 3.29 1.88 -17.69
N TYR A 42 4.15 0.96 -17.26
CA TYR A 42 5.53 0.89 -17.73
C TYR A 42 5.62 0.57 -19.23
N LYS A 43 4.85 -0.42 -19.70
CA LYS A 43 4.80 -0.78 -21.13
C LYS A 43 4.33 0.40 -22.00
N LEU A 44 3.30 1.11 -21.55
CA LEU A 44 2.79 2.29 -22.28
C LEU A 44 3.83 3.41 -22.33
N ARG A 45 4.55 3.64 -21.23
CA ARG A 45 5.62 4.65 -21.20
C ARG A 45 6.74 4.30 -22.18
N GLU A 46 7.18 3.05 -22.22
CA GLU A 46 8.23 2.59 -23.15
C GLU A 46 7.79 2.69 -24.61
N ALA A 47 6.52 2.39 -24.92
CA ALA A 47 5.99 2.47 -26.28
C ALA A 47 5.82 3.91 -26.81
N LEU A 48 5.81 4.91 -25.92
CA LEU A 48 5.63 6.32 -26.26
C LEU A 48 6.93 7.14 -26.24
N GLN A 49 8.08 6.50 -26.00
CA GLN A 49 9.41 7.08 -26.10
C GLN A 49 10.03 6.83 -27.47
#